data_AF-A0A958MC12-F1
#
_entry.id   AF-A0A958MC12-F1
#
_cell.length_a   1.000
_cell.length_b   1.000
_cell.length_c   1.000
_cell.angle_alpha   90.00
_cell.angle_beta   90.00
_cell.angle_gamma   90.00
#
_symmetry.space_group_name_H-M   'P 1'
#
loop_
_entity.id
_entity.type
_entity.pdbx_description
1 polymer ?
#
loop_
_entity_poly.entity_id
_entity_poly.type
_entity_poly.pdbx_seq_one_letter_code
_entity_poly.pdbx_strand_id
1 'polypeptide(L)'
;MRILVLLLIASQLVYCAHNPHKAKEIDTSMEKEEALNGESSIGVKDGDMVYQKKVNMAEELRRLQISVYSMEDRVYGNRKFGSQGLYGTLKKCRLDLVSPENGGDGKLIWTEPIDRVTDKEEEFDIGYDDKDKIIGVSQEFLKDRIARFKDYKKVLQKREDEYKEKVEICDAKLKMQKHTEKEKASN
;
A
#
# COMPACT_ATOMS: atom_id res chain seq x y z
N MET A 1 -20.38 -1.99 -50.11
CA MET A 1 -19.41 -1.37 -49.17
C MET A 1 -20.02 -0.84 -47.88
N ARG A 2 -21.20 -0.19 -47.87
CA ARG A 2 -21.84 0.32 -46.64
C ARG A 2 -22.23 -0.74 -45.59
N ILE A 3 -22.59 -1.96 -46.03
CA ILE A 3 -22.97 -3.06 -45.12
C ILE A 3 -21.76 -3.66 -44.37
N LEU A 4 -20.57 -3.60 -44.97
CA LEU A 4 -19.33 -4.10 -44.36
C LEU A 4 -18.81 -3.20 -43.22
N VAL A 5 -19.11 -1.90 -43.26
CA VAL A 5 -18.73 -0.94 -42.21
C VAL A 5 -19.62 -1.09 -40.96
N LEU A 6 -20.89 -1.46 -41.13
CA LEU A 6 -21.83 -1.69 -40.01
C LEU A 6 -21.50 -2.96 -39.19
N LEU A 7 -20.97 -4.01 -39.84
CA LEU A 7 -20.54 -5.24 -39.16
C LEU A 7 -19.26 -5.07 -38.33
N LEU A 8 -18.38 -4.14 -38.72
CA LEU A 8 -17.13 -3.86 -38.00
C LEU A 8 -17.36 -3.03 -36.72
N ILE A 9 -18.43 -2.23 -36.68
CA ILE A 9 -18.79 -1.42 -35.50
C ILE A 9 -19.49 -2.29 -34.44
N ALA A 10 -20.27 -3.31 -34.86
CA ALA A 10 -20.94 -4.22 -33.93
C ALA A 10 -19.98 -5.13 -33.16
N SER A 11 -18.77 -5.40 -33.68
CA SER A 11 -17.78 -6.28 -33.05
C SER A 11 -16.95 -5.61 -31.95
N GLN A 12 -17.07 -4.29 -31.75
CA GLN A 12 -16.35 -3.57 -30.69
C GLN A 12 -17.13 -3.45 -29.36
N LEU A 13 -18.38 -3.94 -29.28
CA LEU A 13 -19.21 -3.81 -28.08
C LEU A 13 -19.11 -4.99 -27.08
N VAL A 14 -18.27 -6.01 -27.34
CA VAL A 14 -18.19 -7.21 -26.49
C VAL A 14 -17.01 -7.19 -25.50
N TYR A 15 -16.24 -6.10 -25.42
CA TYR A 15 -15.07 -6.01 -24.53
C TYR A 15 -15.35 -5.44 -23.13
N CYS A 16 -16.61 -5.16 -22.78
CA CYS A 16 -16.97 -4.69 -21.45
C CYS A 16 -17.33 -5.86 -20.53
N ALA A 17 -16.71 -5.93 -19.35
CA ALA A 17 -17.03 -6.77 -18.19
C ALA A 17 -16.41 -8.19 -18.09
N HIS A 18 -15.19 -8.41 -18.58
CA HIS A 18 -14.41 -9.56 -18.08
C HIS A 18 -13.76 -9.20 -16.74
N ASN A 19 -14.44 -9.46 -15.62
CA ASN A 19 -13.83 -9.36 -14.29
C ASN A 19 -12.87 -10.56 -14.08
N PRO A 20 -11.54 -10.36 -13.99
CA PRO A 20 -10.56 -11.44 -13.82
C PRO A 20 -10.59 -12.06 -12.41
N HIS A 21 -11.36 -11.47 -11.49
CA HIS A 21 -11.38 -11.84 -10.08
C HIS A 21 -12.63 -12.62 -9.65
N LYS A 22 -13.32 -13.29 -10.57
CA LYS A 22 -14.39 -14.24 -10.20
C LYS A 22 -13.88 -15.32 -9.24
N ALA A 23 -14.73 -15.71 -8.30
CA ALA A 23 -14.49 -16.87 -7.44
C ALA A 23 -14.45 -18.13 -8.31
N LYS A 24 -13.44 -18.97 -8.10
CA LYS A 24 -13.31 -20.27 -8.76
C LYS A 24 -13.51 -21.35 -7.70
N GLU A 25 -14.13 -22.45 -8.09
CA GLU A 25 -14.13 -23.65 -7.28
C GLU A 25 -12.69 -24.19 -7.21
N ILE A 26 -12.21 -24.39 -5.99
CA ILE A 26 -10.86 -24.90 -5.72
C ILE A 26 -11.06 -26.24 -5.04
N ASP A 27 -10.57 -27.31 -5.66
CA ASP A 27 -10.54 -28.62 -5.02
C ASP A 27 -9.56 -28.60 -3.84
N THR A 28 -10.11 -28.73 -2.64
CA THR A 28 -9.38 -28.74 -1.37
C THR A 28 -9.02 -30.14 -0.88
N SER A 29 -9.30 -31.19 -1.66
CA SER A 29 -8.93 -32.55 -1.27
C SER A 29 -7.41 -32.72 -1.36
N MET A 30 -6.84 -33.39 -0.35
CA MET A 30 -5.42 -33.77 -0.29
C MET A 30 -5.34 -35.23 0.18
N GLU A 31 -4.40 -35.99 -0.39
CA GLU A 31 -4.08 -37.32 0.09
C GLU A 31 -3.29 -37.22 1.40
N LYS A 32 -3.55 -38.13 2.35
CA LYS A 32 -2.86 -38.19 3.65
C LYS A 32 -2.89 -36.85 4.40
N GLU A 33 -4.05 -36.20 4.42
CA GLU A 33 -4.25 -34.94 5.13
C GLU A 33 -4.04 -35.12 6.64
N GLU A 34 -3.11 -34.35 7.21
CA GLU A 34 -2.88 -34.22 8.64
C GLU A 34 -3.18 -32.78 9.07
N ALA A 35 -4.12 -32.62 9.99
CA ALA A 35 -4.47 -31.33 10.55
C ALA A 35 -3.37 -30.87 11.52
N LEU A 36 -2.73 -29.73 11.25
CA LEU A 36 -1.75 -29.13 12.15
C LEU A 36 -2.47 -28.33 13.25
N ASN A 37 -3.53 -27.61 12.87
CA ASN A 37 -4.42 -26.88 13.79
C ASN A 37 -5.80 -26.67 13.14
N GLY A 38 -6.70 -25.95 13.82
CA GLY A 38 -8.08 -25.74 13.34
C GLY A 38 -8.23 -24.97 12.02
N GLU A 39 -7.17 -24.35 11.51
CA GLU A 39 -7.20 -23.53 10.27
C GLU A 39 -6.21 -23.99 9.19
N SER A 40 -5.33 -24.94 9.50
CA SER A 40 -4.30 -25.40 8.57
C SER A 40 -4.04 -26.90 8.63
N SER A 41 -3.82 -27.46 7.45
CA SER A 41 -3.50 -28.86 7.24
C SER A 41 -2.33 -29.00 6.27
N ILE A 42 -1.64 -30.12 6.38
CA ILE A 42 -0.60 -30.53 5.44
C ILE A 42 -1.04 -31.84 4.80
N GLY A 43 -0.76 -32.02 3.52
CA GLY A 43 -1.10 -33.24 2.81
C GLY A 43 -0.27 -33.39 1.53
N VAL A 44 -0.61 -34.38 0.72
CA VAL A 44 0.00 -34.62 -0.58
C VAL A 44 -1.05 -34.36 -1.66
N LYS A 45 -0.71 -33.54 -2.65
CA LYS A 45 -1.55 -33.31 -3.83
C LYS A 45 -0.69 -33.49 -5.07
N ASP A 46 -1.12 -34.35 -5.97
CA ASP A 46 -0.40 -34.67 -7.22
C ASP A 46 1.07 -35.13 -7.00
N GLY A 47 1.34 -35.79 -5.87
CA GLY A 47 2.68 -36.26 -5.49
C GLY A 47 3.55 -35.24 -4.75
N ASP A 48 3.13 -33.99 -4.67
CA ASP A 48 3.83 -32.92 -3.95
C ASP A 48 3.24 -32.69 -2.56
N MET A 49 4.09 -32.36 -1.59
CA MET A 49 3.65 -31.97 -0.24
C MET A 49 3.09 -30.54 -0.29
N VAL A 50 1.82 -30.38 0.08
CA VAL A 50 1.10 -29.12 0.05
C VAL A 50 0.64 -28.74 1.45
N TYR A 51 0.92 -27.49 1.83
CA TYR A 51 0.35 -26.86 3.01
C TYR A 51 -0.88 -26.06 2.61
N GLN A 52 -2.02 -26.34 3.25
CA GLN A 52 -3.27 -25.63 3.01
C GLN A 52 -3.69 -24.87 4.27
N LYS A 53 -3.97 -23.58 4.10
CA LYS A 53 -4.53 -22.71 5.15
C LYS A 53 -5.88 -22.17 4.71
N LYS A 54 -6.93 -22.48 5.47
CA LYS A 54 -8.28 -21.94 5.23
C LYS A 54 -8.41 -20.64 6.03
N VAL A 55 -8.62 -19.53 5.32
CA VAL A 55 -8.80 -18.21 5.95
C VAL A 55 -10.13 -17.61 5.56
N ASN A 56 -10.78 -16.96 6.52
CA ASN A 56 -11.92 -16.12 6.24
C ASN A 56 -11.41 -14.85 5.52
N MET A 57 -11.87 -14.64 4.28
CA MET A 57 -11.40 -13.52 3.45
C MET A 57 -11.75 -12.14 4.02
N ALA A 58 -12.85 -12.02 4.77
CA ALA A 58 -13.20 -10.76 5.44
C ALA A 58 -12.21 -10.43 6.58
N GLU A 59 -11.79 -11.46 7.33
CA GLU A 59 -10.79 -11.32 8.39
C GLU A 59 -9.40 -11.03 7.81
N GLU A 60 -9.03 -11.67 6.71
CA GLU A 60 -7.77 -11.39 6.01
C GLU A 60 -7.74 -9.95 5.47
N LEU A 61 -8.85 -9.48 4.88
CA LEU A 61 -8.97 -8.09 4.46
C LEU A 61 -8.80 -7.12 5.64
N ARG A 62 -9.44 -7.41 6.78
CA ARG A 62 -9.30 -6.59 8.00
C ARG A 62 -7.86 -6.54 8.50
N ARG A 63 -7.18 -7.70 8.56
CA ARG A 63 -5.76 -7.77 8.96
C ARG A 63 -4.87 -6.99 8.02
N LEU A 64 -5.13 -7.10 6.72
CA LEU A 64 -4.36 -6.42 5.69
C LEU A 64 -4.56 -4.90 5.75
N GLN A 65 -5.80 -4.43 5.95
CA GLN A 65 -6.13 -3.02 6.21
C GLN A 65 -5.34 -2.46 7.40
N ILE A 66 -5.41 -3.14 8.55
CA ILE A 66 -4.68 -2.72 9.76
C ILE A 66 -3.17 -2.66 9.48
N SER A 67 -2.63 -3.67 8.78
CA SER A 67 -1.22 -3.69 8.40
C SER A 67 -0.86 -2.49 7.52
N VAL A 68 -1.63 -2.22 6.47
CA VAL A 68 -1.38 -1.13 5.51
C VAL A 68 -1.45 0.22 6.19
N TYR A 69 -2.49 0.49 6.97
CA TYR A 69 -2.61 1.77 7.70
C TYR A 69 -1.51 1.94 8.74
N SER A 70 -1.11 0.88 9.44
CA SER A 70 0.02 0.95 10.38
C SER A 70 1.34 1.26 9.67
N MET A 71 1.58 0.68 8.49
CA MET A 71 2.76 1.00 7.68
C MET A 71 2.70 2.42 7.14
N GLU A 72 1.54 2.87 6.69
CA GLU A 72 1.33 4.24 6.21
C GLU A 72 1.66 5.27 7.31
N ASP A 73 1.17 5.04 8.52
CA ASP A 73 1.47 5.88 9.69
C ASP A 73 2.97 5.90 10.03
N ARG A 74 3.66 4.77 9.85
CA ARG A 74 5.12 4.70 10.06
C ARG A 74 5.90 5.45 8.99
N VAL A 75 5.50 5.29 7.73
CA VAL A 75 6.19 5.87 6.56
C VAL A 75 5.94 7.38 6.49
N TYR A 76 4.67 7.80 6.53
CA TYR A 76 4.26 9.19 6.29
C TYR A 76 3.82 9.95 7.53
N GLY A 77 3.70 9.28 8.67
CA GLY A 77 3.20 9.90 9.89
C GLY A 77 1.68 9.97 9.95
N ASN A 78 1.18 10.24 11.15
CA ASN A 78 -0.24 10.37 11.43
C ASN A 78 -0.54 11.77 11.97
N ARG A 79 -1.39 12.52 11.27
CA ARG A 79 -1.79 13.89 11.67
C ARG A 79 -2.57 13.91 12.98
N LYS A 80 -3.46 12.94 13.20
CA LYS A 80 -4.31 12.85 14.39
C LYS A 80 -3.49 12.59 15.65
N PHE A 81 -2.43 11.78 15.55
CA PHE A 81 -1.56 11.43 16.67
C PHE A 81 -0.25 12.23 16.71
N GLY A 82 -0.05 13.18 15.79
CA GLY A 82 1.16 14.02 15.73
C GLY A 82 2.45 13.29 15.33
N SER A 83 2.36 12.05 14.82
CA SER A 83 3.53 11.32 14.33
C SER A 83 4.00 11.91 13.00
N GLN A 84 5.30 12.19 12.89
CA GLN A 84 5.92 12.66 11.66
C GLN A 84 6.28 11.54 10.69
N GLY A 85 6.34 10.29 11.17
CA GLY A 85 6.83 9.15 10.40
C GLY A 85 8.28 9.31 9.92
N LEU A 86 8.72 8.38 9.07
CA LEU A 86 10.04 8.42 8.45
C LEU A 86 10.18 9.61 7.49
N TYR A 87 9.14 9.91 6.72
CA TYR A 87 9.12 11.04 5.81
C TYR A 87 9.31 12.37 6.53
N GLY A 88 8.58 12.61 7.62
CA GLY A 88 8.70 13.84 8.38
C GLY A 88 10.06 13.95 9.10
N THR A 89 10.59 12.83 9.59
CA THR A 89 11.97 12.76 10.13
C THR A 89 12.99 13.15 9.06
N LEU A 90 12.89 12.58 7.86
CA LEU A 90 13.75 12.92 6.73
C LEU A 90 13.65 14.40 6.35
N LYS A 91 12.42 14.92 6.27
CA LYS A 91 12.17 16.34 5.96
C LYS A 91 12.83 17.24 7.00
N LYS A 92 12.71 16.91 8.28
CA LYS A 92 13.37 17.64 9.37
C LYS A 92 14.89 17.59 9.23
N CYS A 93 15.48 16.42 9.02
CA CYS A 93 16.93 16.31 8.85
C CYS A 93 17.43 17.11 7.64
N ARG A 94 16.71 17.12 6.52
CA ARG A 94 17.05 17.96 5.35
C ARG A 94 16.98 19.46 5.66
N LEU A 95 16.01 19.89 6.46
CA LEU A 95 15.93 21.27 6.93
C LEU A 95 17.12 21.63 7.84
N ASP A 96 17.50 20.71 8.73
CA ASP A 96 18.65 20.91 9.61
C ASP A 96 19.97 21.01 8.82
N LEU A 97 20.14 20.23 7.75
CA LEU A 97 21.32 20.28 6.87
C LEU A 97 21.48 21.63 6.16
N VAL A 98 20.38 22.25 5.76
CA VAL A 98 20.43 23.56 5.07
C VAL A 98 20.38 24.73 6.04
N SER A 99 20.11 24.50 7.33
CA SER A 99 20.10 25.57 8.32
C SER A 99 21.46 26.26 8.39
N PRO A 100 21.52 27.60 8.30
CA PRO A 100 22.76 28.35 8.49
C PRO A 100 23.45 28.06 9.83
N GLU A 101 22.68 27.72 10.86
CA GLU A 101 23.19 27.35 12.20
C GLU A 101 24.09 26.11 12.16
N ASN A 102 23.86 25.22 11.19
CA ASN A 102 24.67 24.02 10.98
C ASN A 102 25.66 24.21 9.80
N GLY A 103 25.87 25.44 9.32
CA GLY A 103 26.75 25.71 8.17
C GLY A 103 26.11 25.39 6.81
N GLY A 104 24.78 25.37 6.73
CA GLY A 104 24.01 25.18 5.50
C GLY A 104 23.81 26.46 4.70
N ASP A 105 23.27 26.34 3.48
CA ASP A 105 23.09 27.46 2.53
C ASP A 105 21.74 28.20 2.65
N GLY A 106 20.86 27.75 3.55
CA GLY A 106 19.52 28.28 3.76
C GLY A 106 18.53 27.98 2.63
N LYS A 107 18.90 27.19 1.61
CA LYS A 107 18.02 26.93 0.47
C LYS A 107 17.12 25.73 0.75
N LEU A 108 15.83 25.88 0.48
CA LEU A 108 14.88 24.78 0.65
C LEU A 108 15.18 23.65 -0.35
N ILE A 109 15.40 22.44 0.18
CA ILE A 109 15.54 21.23 -0.64
C ILE A 109 14.14 20.73 -1.01
N TRP A 110 13.93 20.47 -2.30
CA TRP A 110 12.71 19.85 -2.79
C TRP A 110 12.45 18.51 -2.06
N THR A 111 11.25 18.34 -1.53
CA THR A 111 10.83 17.11 -0.85
C THR A 111 9.74 16.43 -1.67
N GLU A 112 9.84 15.10 -1.77
CA GLU A 112 8.92 14.29 -2.56
C GLU A 112 7.48 14.44 -2.04
N PRO A 113 6.45 14.50 -2.92
CA PRO A 113 5.06 14.54 -2.50
C PRO A 113 4.64 13.23 -1.81
N ILE A 114 3.74 13.35 -0.84
CA ILE A 114 3.18 12.20 -0.12
C ILE A 114 2.00 11.66 -0.93
N ASP A 115 1.99 10.35 -1.20
CA ASP A 115 0.85 9.65 -1.80
C ASP A 115 0.23 8.71 -0.76
N ARG A 116 -0.92 9.09 -0.21
CA ARG A 116 -1.64 8.32 0.81
C ARG A 116 -2.69 7.42 0.16
N VAL A 117 -2.76 6.20 0.64
CA VAL A 117 -3.76 5.21 0.25
C VAL A 117 -5.11 5.57 0.86
N THR A 118 -5.11 6.05 2.10
CA THR A 118 -6.32 6.47 2.82
C THR A 118 -7.10 7.58 2.12
N ASP A 119 -6.41 8.45 1.37
CA ASP A 119 -7.04 9.54 0.61
C ASP A 119 -7.78 9.04 -0.66
N LYS A 120 -7.59 7.78 -1.06
CA LYS A 120 -8.15 7.19 -2.30
C LYS A 120 -9.29 6.19 -2.06
N GLU A 121 -9.71 5.96 -0.81
CA GLU A 121 -10.73 4.95 -0.49
C GLU A 121 -12.18 5.45 -0.46
N GLU A 122 -12.42 6.77 -0.49
CA GLU A 122 -13.76 7.35 -0.27
C GLU A 122 -14.61 7.55 -1.54
N GLU A 123 -14.46 6.70 -2.55
CA GLU A 123 -15.38 6.71 -3.70
C GLU A 123 -16.60 5.83 -3.39
N PHE A 124 -17.73 6.47 -3.09
CA PHE A 124 -19.02 5.83 -2.92
C PHE A 124 -19.87 6.05 -4.17
N ASP A 125 -20.49 5.00 -4.70
CA ASP A 125 -21.58 5.16 -5.65
C ASP A 125 -22.82 5.61 -4.87
N ILE A 126 -23.28 6.84 -5.16
CA ILE A 126 -24.46 7.42 -4.51
C ILE A 126 -25.69 6.99 -5.31
N GLY A 127 -26.60 6.26 -4.67
CA GLY A 127 -27.85 5.79 -5.27
C GLY A 127 -29.03 5.94 -4.33
N TYR A 128 -30.21 5.53 -4.81
CA TYR A 128 -31.41 5.41 -3.99
C TYR A 128 -31.63 3.95 -3.59
N ASP A 129 -31.93 3.73 -2.31
CA ASP A 129 -32.41 2.46 -1.76
C ASP A 129 -33.85 2.17 -2.24
N ASP A 130 -34.33 0.94 -2.02
CA ASP A 130 -35.71 0.48 -2.24
C ASP A 130 -36.77 1.31 -1.49
N LYS A 131 -36.33 2.22 -0.60
CA LYS A 131 -37.16 3.13 0.21
C LYS A 131 -36.96 4.60 -0.16
N ASP A 132 -36.45 4.90 -1.35
CA ASP A 132 -36.13 6.25 -1.85
C ASP A 132 -35.19 7.06 -0.94
N LYS A 133 -34.36 6.36 -0.16
CA LYS A 133 -33.32 7.00 0.67
C LYS A 133 -32.01 7.04 -0.09
N ILE A 134 -31.34 8.19 -0.06
CA ILE A 134 -29.99 8.31 -0.61
C ILE A 134 -29.04 7.45 0.24
N ILE A 135 -28.39 6.48 -0.39
CA ILE A 135 -27.39 5.59 0.20
C ILE A 135 -26.14 5.57 -0.68
N GLY A 136 -24.97 5.64 -0.05
CA GLY A 136 -23.70 5.36 -0.70
C GLY A 136 -23.40 3.87 -0.60
N VAL A 137 -23.30 3.17 -1.73
CA VAL A 137 -22.94 1.74 -1.77
C VAL A 137 -21.59 1.62 -2.46
N SER A 138 -20.62 1.02 -1.79
CA SER A 138 -19.34 0.65 -2.41
C SER A 138 -19.44 -0.82 -2.82
N GLN A 139 -19.72 -1.09 -4.10
CA GLN A 139 -19.72 -2.45 -4.64
C GLN A 139 -18.33 -2.81 -5.15
N GLU A 140 -17.47 -3.30 -4.26
CA GLU A 140 -16.16 -3.83 -4.64
C GLU A 140 -16.07 -5.33 -4.31
N PHE A 141 -15.52 -6.12 -5.24
CA PHE A 141 -15.22 -7.52 -4.97
C PHE A 141 -14.12 -7.63 -3.91
N LEU A 142 -14.33 -8.47 -2.88
CA LEU A 142 -13.33 -8.67 -1.82
C LEU A 142 -11.95 -9.05 -2.37
N LYS A 143 -11.91 -9.83 -3.45
CA LYS A 143 -10.65 -10.26 -4.09
C LYS A 143 -9.87 -9.08 -4.68
N ASP A 144 -10.57 -8.10 -5.25
CA ASP A 144 -9.97 -6.91 -5.86
C ASP A 144 -9.42 -6.02 -4.77
N ARG A 145 -10.22 -5.81 -3.71
CA ARG A 145 -9.82 -5.03 -2.55
C ARG A 145 -8.58 -5.61 -1.88
N ILE A 146 -8.53 -6.92 -1.68
CA ILE A 146 -7.36 -7.61 -1.12
C ILE A 146 -6.14 -7.47 -2.04
N ALA A 147 -6.31 -7.59 -3.36
CA ALA A 147 -5.22 -7.39 -4.31
C ALA A 147 -4.66 -5.96 -4.22
N ARG A 148 -5.53 -4.94 -4.22
CA ARG A 148 -5.13 -3.53 -4.06
C ARG A 148 -4.35 -3.29 -2.78
N PHE A 149 -4.84 -3.77 -1.64
CA PHE A 149 -4.12 -3.63 -0.38
C PHE A 149 -2.79 -4.37 -0.33
N LYS A 150 -2.65 -5.52 -1.02
CA LYS A 150 -1.36 -6.21 -1.16
C LYS A 150 -0.37 -5.37 -1.96
N ASP A 151 -0.82 -4.74 -3.04
CA ASP A 151 0.00 -3.86 -3.84
C ASP A 151 0.40 -2.60 -3.05
N TYR A 152 -0.53 -1.99 -2.33
CA TYR A 152 -0.25 -0.87 -1.43
C TYR A 152 0.76 -1.23 -0.35
N LYS A 153 0.62 -2.41 0.27
CA LYS A 153 1.60 -2.93 1.22
C LYS A 153 2.99 -3.03 0.61
N LYS A 154 3.11 -3.57 -0.61
CA LYS A 154 4.40 -3.69 -1.31
C LYS A 154 5.04 -2.33 -1.59
N VAL A 155 4.24 -1.36 -2.02
CA VAL A 155 4.72 0.01 -2.27
C VAL A 155 5.17 0.67 -0.96
N LEU A 156 4.37 0.59 0.11
CA LEU A 156 4.71 1.16 1.41
C LEU A 156 5.98 0.54 2.01
N GLN A 157 6.17 -0.77 1.86
CA GLN A 157 7.37 -1.46 2.32
C GLN A 157 8.62 -0.93 1.59
N LYS A 158 8.55 -0.80 0.27
CA LYS A 158 9.65 -0.19 -0.52
C LYS A 158 9.95 1.24 -0.06
N ARG A 159 8.91 2.04 0.20
CA ARG A 159 9.06 3.41 0.70
C ARG A 159 9.64 3.47 2.12
N GLU A 160 9.27 2.53 2.98
CA GLU A 160 9.84 2.42 4.33
C GLU A 160 11.35 2.23 4.25
N ASP A 161 11.82 1.29 3.43
CA ASP A 161 13.24 1.00 3.25
C ASP A 161 13.99 2.19 2.62
N GLU A 162 13.43 2.79 1.55
CA GLU A 162 13.99 3.98 0.91
C GLU A 162 14.12 5.16 1.90
N TYR A 163 13.12 5.40 2.75
CA TYR A 163 13.18 6.50 3.70
C TYR A 163 14.11 6.21 4.87
N LYS A 164 14.21 4.96 5.36
CA LYS A 164 15.21 4.60 6.37
C LYS A 164 16.62 4.89 5.88
N GLU A 165 16.97 4.42 4.69
CA GLU A 165 18.28 4.66 4.09
C GLU A 165 18.54 6.17 3.92
N LYS A 166 17.56 6.92 3.39
CA LYS A 166 17.69 8.39 3.23
C LYS A 166 17.86 9.12 4.57
N VAL A 167 17.18 8.66 5.63
CA VAL A 167 17.32 9.23 6.99
C VAL A 167 18.72 8.97 7.52
N GLU A 168 19.21 7.73 7.43
CA GLU A 168 20.55 7.37 7.90
C GLU A 168 21.65 8.16 7.19
N ILE A 169 21.56 8.31 5.86
CA ILE A 169 22.48 9.13 5.07
C ILE A 169 22.42 10.59 5.51
N CYS A 170 21.21 11.11 5.74
CA CYS A 170 21.01 12.49 6.16
C CYS A 170 21.63 12.76 7.53
N ASP A 171 21.38 11.88 8.50
CA ASP A 171 21.90 11.98 9.86
C ASP A 171 23.43 11.91 9.87
N ALA A 172 24.03 11.03 9.05
CA ALA A 172 25.48 10.94 8.91
C ALA A 172 26.07 12.27 8.38
N LYS A 173 25.47 12.86 7.33
CA LYS A 173 25.89 14.16 6.80
C LYS A 173 25.75 15.28 7.82
N LEU A 174 24.64 15.31 8.56
CA LEU A 174 24.37 16.35 9.55
C LEU A 174 25.38 16.28 10.71
N LYS A 175 25.75 15.07 11.14
CA LYS A 175 26.79 14.86 12.15
C LYS A 175 28.15 15.36 11.68
N MET A 176 28.53 15.05 10.43
CA MET A 176 29.78 15.52 9.84
C MET A 176 29.82 17.05 9.77
N GLN A 177 28.76 17.68 9.27
CA GLN A 177 28.68 19.13 9.13
C GLN A 177 28.78 19.84 10.49
N LYS A 178 28.04 19.35 11.50
CA LYS A 178 28.13 19.85 12.88
C LYS A 178 29.53 19.69 13.49
N HIS A 179 30.27 18.65 13.13
CA HIS A 179 31.64 18.48 13.59
C HIS A 179 32.56 19.54 12.98
N THR A 180 32.48 19.74 11.67
CA THR A 180 33.27 20.74 10.94
C THR A 180 32.99 22.17 11.42
N GLU A 181 31.74 22.53 11.68
CA GLU A 181 31.41 23.87 12.19
C GLU A 181 31.92 24.09 13.62
N LYS A 182 31.92 23.06 14.48
CA LYS A 182 32.52 23.14 15.81
C LYS A 182 34.03 23.31 15.77
N GLU A 183 34.72 22.60 14.88
CA GLU A 183 36.16 22.77 14.68
C GLU A 183 36.52 24.17 14.19
N LYS A 184 35.73 24.73 13.25
CA LYS A 184 35.90 26.12 12.80
C LYS A 184 35.67 27.13 13.92
N ALA A 185 34.67 26.91 14.78
CA ALA A 185 34.39 27.80 15.91
C ALA A 185 35.44 27.73 17.05
N SER A 186 36.29 26.69 17.05
CA SER A 186 37.32 26.48 18.07
C SER A 186 38.72 26.98 17.67
N ASN A 187 38.90 27.42 16.41
CA ASN A 187 40.11 28.01 15.86
C ASN A 187 39.93 29.51 15.61
#